data_AF-A0A1F9PDS5-F1
#
_entry.id   AF-A0A1F9PDS5-F1
#
_cell.length_a   1.000
_cell.length_b   1.000
_cell.length_c   1.000
_cell.angle_alpha   90.00
_cell.angle_beta   90.00
_cell.angle_gamma   90.00
#
_symmetry.space_group_name_H-M   'P 1'
#
loop_
_entity.id
_entity.type
_entity.pdbx_description
1 polymer ?
#
loop_
_entity_poly.entity_id
_entity_poly.type
_entity_poly.pdbx_seq_one_letter_code
_entity_poly.pdbx_strand_id
1 'polypeptide(L)' 'MAIFGKNGFIRKQEIAFAGKLLLRQYEKSGIALPGEAAISAHAKKIVEDAHRIAKKSGSNVLEILKNKVREMMK' A
#
# COMPACT_ATOMS: atom_id res chain seq x y z
N MET A 1 18.62 -10.67 8.89
CA MET A 1 18.93 -10.88 7.46
C MET A 1 18.47 -9.64 6.69
N ALA A 2 19.41 -8.77 6.32
CA ALA A 2 19.13 -7.47 5.76
C ALA A 2 19.05 -7.56 4.23
N ILE A 3 17.84 -7.65 3.68
CA ILE A 3 17.59 -7.60 2.23
C ILE A 3 17.66 -6.15 1.73
N PHE A 4 18.84 -5.52 1.80
CA PHE A 4 19.14 -4.28 1.08
C PHE A 4 19.65 -4.61 -0.32
N GLY A 5 18.73 -5.01 -1.20
CA GLY A 5 18.98 -5.09 -2.63
C GLY A 5 17.72 -4.64 -3.35
N LYS A 6 17.83 -3.64 -4.24
CA LYS A 6 16.82 -3.08 -5.19
C LYS A 6 15.34 -3.06 -4.77
N ASN A 7 14.75 -4.20 -4.45
CA ASN A 7 13.43 -4.42 -3.84
C ASN A 7 13.19 -3.57 -2.59
N GLY A 8 14.21 -3.31 -1.76
CA GLY A 8 14.04 -2.48 -0.56
C GLY A 8 13.72 -1.00 -0.86
N PHE A 9 14.29 -0.45 -1.93
CA PHE A 9 14.03 0.93 -2.35
C PHE A 9 12.67 1.06 -3.06
N ILE A 10 12.37 0.12 -3.96
CA ILE A 10 11.06 0.08 -4.64
C ILE A 10 9.95 -0.12 -3.61
N ARG A 11 10.12 -1.06 -2.67
CA ARG A 11 9.14 -1.32 -1.61
C ARG A 11 8.92 -0.14 -0.69
N LYS A 12 9.96 0.64 -0.34
CA LYS A 12 9.79 1.88 0.44
C LYS A 12 8.99 2.93 -0.34
N GLN A 13 9.23 3.08 -1.65
CA GLN A 13 8.46 3.99 -2.49
C GLN A 13 7.00 3.52 -2.65
N GLU A 14 6.77 2.22 -2.81
CA GLU A 14 5.43 1.63 -2.85
C GLU A 14 4.68 1.85 -1.53
N ILE A 15 5.36 1.72 -0.39
CA ILE A 15 4.76 2.00 0.94
C ILE A 15 4.42 3.48 1.06
N ALA A 16 5.32 4.39 0.67
CA ALA A 16 5.05 5.82 0.69
C ALA A 16 3.89 6.21 -0.26
N PHE A 17 3.82 5.58 -1.42
CA PHE A 17 2.75 5.76 -2.39
C PHE A 17 1.40 5.21 -1.87
N ALA A 18 1.40 4.01 -1.29
CA ALA A 18 0.24 3.41 -0.65
C ALA A 18 -0.27 4.27 0.51
N GLY A 19 0.64 4.80 1.34
CA GLY A 19 0.31 5.72 2.42
C GLY A 19 -0.35 7.01 1.93
N LYS A 20 0.19 7.63 0.86
CA LYS A 20 -0.43 8.81 0.23
C LYS A 20 -1.80 8.51 -0.38
N LEU A 21 -1.95 7.34 -1.02
CA LEU A 21 -3.23 6.89 -1.57
C LEU A 21 -4.27 6.69 -0.47
N LEU A 22 -3.87 6.07 0.64
CA LEU A 22 -4.73 5.90 1.81
C LEU A 22 -5.16 7.24 2.36
N LEU A 23 -4.20 8.15 2.62
CA LEU A 23 -4.47 9.49 3.13
C LEU A 23 -5.53 10.19 2.28
N ARG A 24 -5.30 10.25 0.96
CA ARG A 24 -6.22 10.88 0.01
C ARG A 24 -7.60 10.21 0.00
N GLN A 25 -7.66 8.89 0.14
CA GLN A 25 -8.92 8.17 0.18
C GLN A 25 -9.68 8.42 1.50
N TYR A 26 -8.98 8.50 2.63
CA TYR A 26 -9.57 8.90 3.92
C TYR A 26 -10.12 10.32 3.87
N GLU A 27 -9.34 11.27 3.33
CA GLU A 27 -9.78 12.65 3.11
C GLU A 27 -11.03 12.71 2.22
N LYS A 28 -11.04 11.92 1.12
CA LYS A 28 -12.19 11.86 0.21
C LYS A 28 -13.43 11.24 0.84
N SER A 29 -13.25 10.22 1.68
CA SER A 29 -14.36 9.54 2.36
C SER A 29 -14.87 10.28 3.61
N GLY A 30 -14.22 11.39 4.01
CA GLY A 30 -14.61 12.15 5.21
C GLY A 30 -14.45 11.37 6.52
N ILE A 31 -13.65 10.30 6.51
CA ILE A 31 -13.39 9.44 7.68
C ILE A 31 -12.20 10.02 8.44
N ALA A 32 -12.27 10.01 9.77
CA ALA A 32 -11.17 10.46 10.61
C ALA A 32 -9.86 9.76 10.22
N LEU A 33 -8.84 10.56 9.94
CA LEU A 33 -7.53 10.08 9.55
C LEU A 33 -6.95 9.20 10.67
N PRO A 34 -6.69 7.91 10.42
CA PRO A 34 -6.00 7.09 11.40
C PRO A 34 -4.59 7.66 11.61
N GLY A 35 -4.06 7.53 12.82
CA GLY A 35 -2.73 8.08 13.14
C GLY A 35 -1.66 7.60 12.15
N GLU A 36 -0.61 8.39 11.96
CA GLU A 36 0.42 8.15 10.93
C GLU A 36 1.05 6.74 11.03
N ALA A 37 1.22 6.23 12.25
CA ALA A 37 1.69 4.87 12.50
C ALA A 37 0.73 3.79 11.95
N ALA A 38 -0.59 4.00 12.07
CA ALA A 38 -1.61 3.12 11.53
C ALA A 38 -1.68 3.19 10.01
N ILE A 39 -1.55 4.39 9.41
CA ILE A 39 -1.46 4.56 7.95
C ILE A 39 -0.24 3.80 7.41
N SER A 40 0.92 3.94 8.06
CA SER A 40 2.15 3.25 7.66
C SER A 40 2.02 1.72 7.78
N ALA A 41 1.41 1.23 8.86
CA ALA A 41 1.14 -0.20 9.04
C ALA A 41 0.18 -0.74 7.96
N HIS A 42 -0.89 -0.01 7.65
CA HIS A 42 -1.84 -0.37 6.59
C HIS A 42 -1.16 -0.36 5.22
N ALA A 43 -0.42 0.70 4.90
CA ALA A 43 0.34 0.82 3.66
C ALA A 43 1.31 -0.36 3.47
N LYS A 44 2.05 -0.73 4.51
CA LYS A 44 2.95 -1.89 4.48
C LYS A 44 2.21 -3.19 4.19
N LYS A 45 1.08 -3.43 4.87
CA LYS A 45 0.26 -4.63 4.66
C LYS A 45 -0.30 -4.71 3.25
N ILE A 46 -0.78 -3.60 2.69
CA ILE A 46 -1.31 -3.54 1.32
C ILE A 46 -0.22 -3.83 0.30
N VAL A 47 0.97 -3.24 0.45
CA VAL A 47 2.10 -3.52 -0.44
C VAL A 47 2.52 -4.98 -0.37
N GLU A 48 2.58 -5.57 0.82
CA GLU A 48 2.89 -7.00 0.97
C GLU A 48 1.87 -7.90 0.28
N ASP A 49 0.58 -7.60 0.43
CA ASP A 49 -0.48 -8.34 -0.22
C ASP A 49 -0.45 -8.15 -1.75
N ALA A 50 -0.17 -6.94 -2.21
CA ALA A 50 -0.05 -6.63 -3.64
C ALA A 50 1.10 -7.40 -4.30
N HIS A 51 2.27 -7.48 -3.64
CA HIS A 51 3.38 -8.31 -4.11
C HIS A 51 3.03 -9.81 -4.10
N ARG A 52 2.28 -10.27 -3.09
CA ARG A 52 1.83 -11.67 -3.00
C ARG A 52 0.85 -12.03 -4.11
N ILE A 53 -0.09 -11.14 -4.42
CA ILE A 53 -1.06 -11.31 -5.52
C ILE A 53 -0.33 -11.23 -6.85
N ALA A 54 0.51 -10.22 -7.08
CA ALA A 54 1.29 -10.07 -8.31
C ALA A 54 2.13 -11.31 -8.62
N LYS A 55 2.73 -11.92 -7.58
CA LYS A 55 3.48 -13.18 -7.73
C LYS A 55 2.58 -14.36 -8.14
N LYS A 56 1.31 -14.38 -7.73
CA LYS A 56 0.35 -15.45 -8.06
C LYS A 56 -0.38 -15.22 -9.39
N SER A 57 -0.69 -13.99 -9.74
CA SER A 57 -1.54 -13.63 -10.88
C SER A 57 -0.76 -13.04 -12.07
N GLY A 58 0.52 -12.69 -11.89
CA GLY A 58 1.31 -11.97 -12.90
C GLY A 58 0.87 -10.52 -13.12
N SER A 59 -0.03 -9.99 -12.28
CA SER A 59 -0.61 -8.65 -12.43
C SER A 59 0.30 -7.56 -11.88
N ASN A 60 0.11 -6.32 -12.34
CA ASN A 60 0.90 -5.18 -11.89
C ASN A 60 0.60 -4.83 -10.42
N VAL A 61 1.66 -4.75 -9.61
CA VAL A 61 1.59 -4.44 -8.18
C VAL A 61 0.87 -3.10 -7.92
N LEU A 62 1.06 -2.09 -8.78
CA LEU A 62 0.41 -0.79 -8.64
C LEU A 62 -1.10 -0.84 -8.85
N GLU A 63 -1.58 -1.69 -9.77
CA GLU A 63 -3.02 -1.86 -9.99
C GLU A 63 -3.67 -2.57 -8.81
N ILE A 64 -3.02 -3.62 -8.30
CA ILE A 64 -3.48 -4.34 -7.11
C ILE A 64 -3.53 -3.40 -5.89
N LEU A 65 -2.52 -2.56 -5.71
CA LEU A 65 -2.46 -1.52 -4.67
C LEU A 65 -3.67 -0.58 -4.73
N LYS A 66 -3.96 -0.02 -5.90
CA LYS A 66 -5.10 0.89 -6.09
C LYS A 66 -6.43 0.20 -5.81
N ASN A 67 -6.59 -1.03 -6.28
CA ASN A 67 -7.80 -1.81 -6.04
C ASN A 67 -8.00 -2.10 -4.55
N LYS A 68 -6.96 -2.57 -3.86
CA LYS A 68 -6.99 -2.83 -2.41
C LYS A 68 -7.34 -1.60 -1.59
N VAL A 69 -6.73 -0.45 -1.89
CA VAL A 69 -7.03 0.82 -1.20
C VAL A 69 -8.50 1.22 -1.43
N ARG A 70 -9.00 1.06 -2.66
CA ARG A 70 -10.39 1.35 -2.99
C ARG A 70 -11.36 0.40 -2.30
N GLU A 71 -11.03 -0.89 -2.21
CA GLU A 71 -11.86 -1.90 -1.52
C GLU A 71 -11.94 -1.68 -0.01
N MET A 72 -10.89 -1.20 0.65
CA MET A 72 -10.94 -0.93 2.09
C MET A 72 -11.87 0.23 2.48
N MET A 73 -12.24 1.09 1.53
CA MET A 73 -13.05 2.29 1.80
C MET A 73 -14.42 2.26 1.11
N LYS A 74 -14.79 1.10 0.54
CA LYS A 74 -16.13 0.83 0.02
C LYS A 74 -16.97 0.17 1.10
#